data_AF-A0A9C7Q763-F1
#
_entry.id   AF-A0A9C7Q763-F1
#
_cell.length_a   1.000
_cell.length_b   1.000
_cell.length_c   1.000
_cell.angle_alpha   90.00
_cell.angle_beta   90.00
_cell.angle_gamma   90.00
#
_symmetry.space_group_name_H-M   'P 1'
#
loop_
_entity.id
_entity.type
_entity.pdbx_description
1 polymer ?
#
loop_
_entity_poly.entity_id
_entity_poly.type
_entity_poly.pdbx_seq_one_letter_code
_entity_poly.pdbx_strand_id
1 'polypeptide(L)'
;MFESFSSGYYLGRLYVEPHDGEHAVMSRDEHESVNQALYSSGEGVERLDWPLVMKIDQQHFPVHAEEGVPENTLALPDTVLENTRIRNPPELKEVLLAKADRAEQLIRYQREHPGFGNTGAV
;
A
#
# COMPACT_ATOMS: atom_id res chain seq x y z
N MET A 1 -7.98 4.25 -9.94
CA MET A 1 -8.73 3.02 -10.29
C MET A 1 -7.75 1.86 -10.41
N PHE A 2 -8.02 0.74 -9.73
CA PHE A 2 -7.21 -0.48 -9.76
C PHE A 2 -7.85 -1.54 -10.66
N GLU A 3 -7.04 -2.28 -11.42
CA GLU A 3 -7.49 -3.31 -12.36
C GLU A 3 -6.90 -4.67 -11.98
N SER A 4 -7.62 -5.76 -12.24
CA SER A 4 -7.10 -7.11 -11.94
C SER A 4 -5.91 -7.41 -12.84
N PHE A 5 -4.75 -7.63 -12.23
CA PHE A 5 -3.50 -7.87 -12.95
C PHE A 5 -3.04 -9.33 -12.86
N SER A 6 -3.19 -9.94 -11.68
CA SER A 6 -2.81 -11.34 -11.45
C SER A 6 -3.74 -12.01 -10.44
N SER A 7 -3.48 -13.29 -10.16
CA SER A 7 -4.20 -14.02 -9.11
C SER A 7 -4.10 -13.33 -7.74
N GLY A 8 -2.96 -12.72 -7.43
CA GLY A 8 -2.71 -12.11 -6.11
C GLY A 8 -2.69 -10.59 -6.06
N TYR A 9 -2.79 -9.89 -7.20
CA TYR A 9 -2.64 -8.43 -7.25
C TYR A 9 -3.60 -7.75 -8.22
N TYR A 10 -4.01 -6.54 -7.85
CA TYR A 10 -4.49 -5.50 -8.74
C TYR A 10 -3.35 -4.55 -9.12
N LEU A 11 -3.44 -3.89 -10.27
CA LEU A 11 -2.52 -2.86 -10.73
C LEU A 11 -3.23 -1.51 -10.76
N GLY A 12 -2.59 -0.48 -10.23
CA GLY A 12 -3.06 0.90 -10.30
C GLY A 12 -1.91 1.85 -10.55
N ARG A 13 -2.22 3.14 -10.70
CA ARG A 13 -1.23 4.20 -10.77
C ARG A 13 -1.56 5.27 -9.76
N LEU A 14 -0.56 5.68 -8.98
CA LEU A 14 -0.68 6.70 -7.95
C LEU A 14 0.51 7.66 -8.07
N TYR A 15 0.29 8.93 -7.74
CA TYR A 15 1.40 9.85 -7.50
C TYR A 15 2.09 9.44 -6.21
N VAL A 16 3.41 9.28 -6.25
CA VAL A 16 4.20 8.95 -5.08
C VAL A 16 4.91 10.18 -4.58
N GLU A 17 4.66 10.53 -3.32
CA GLU A 17 5.23 11.70 -2.65
C GLU A 17 5.98 11.29 -1.37
N PRO A 18 6.98 12.07 -0.92
CA PRO A 18 7.61 11.85 0.37
C PRO A 18 6.65 12.12 1.52
N HIS A 19 6.84 11.41 2.61
CA HIS A 19 6.07 11.56 3.83
C HIS A 19 6.99 11.50 5.05
N ASP A 20 6.87 12.45 5.96
CA ASP A 20 7.70 12.50 7.18
C ASP A 20 7.26 11.51 8.29
N GLY A 21 6.15 10.79 8.08
CA GLY A 21 5.65 9.79 9.02
C GLY A 21 6.39 8.45 8.96
N GLU A 22 6.00 7.50 9.82
CA GLU A 22 6.64 6.18 9.89
C GLU A 22 6.06 5.15 8.91
N HIS A 23 4.87 5.42 8.37
CA HIS A 23 4.10 4.48 7.57
C HIS A 23 3.74 5.08 6.22
N ALA A 24 3.57 4.21 5.22
CA ALA A 24 2.98 4.61 3.96
C ALA A 24 1.50 4.93 4.17
N VAL A 25 1.03 6.01 3.56
CA VAL A 25 -0.34 6.49 3.73
C VAL A 25 -0.97 6.91 2.40
N MET A 26 -2.29 6.85 2.33
CA MET A 26 -3.08 7.40 1.24
C MET A 26 -4.32 8.12 1.79
N SER A 27 -5.02 8.85 0.93
CA SER A 27 -6.27 9.53 1.30
C SER A 27 -7.22 8.57 2.01
N ARG A 28 -7.75 9.02 3.16
CA ARG A 28 -8.71 8.25 3.96
C ARG A 28 -9.91 7.78 3.14
N ASP A 29 -10.51 8.67 2.36
CA ASP A 29 -11.71 8.35 1.57
C ASP A 29 -11.41 7.27 0.51
N GLU A 30 -10.26 7.36 -0.14
CA GLU A 30 -9.82 6.35 -1.12
C GLU A 30 -9.45 5.04 -0.44
N HIS A 31 -8.78 5.07 0.71
CA HIS A 31 -8.43 3.88 1.47
C HIS A 31 -9.68 3.10 1.89
N GLU A 32 -10.67 3.80 2.45
CA GLU A 32 -11.95 3.21 2.86
C GLU A 32 -12.71 2.67 1.64
N SER A 33 -12.77 3.42 0.54
CA SER A 33 -13.41 2.95 -0.71
C SER A 33 -12.73 1.72 -1.29
N VAL A 34 -11.40 1.65 -1.27
CA VAL A 34 -10.64 0.51 -1.80
C VAL A 34 -10.79 -0.72 -0.89
N ASN A 35 -10.75 -0.54 0.43
CA ASN A 35 -11.05 -1.61 1.38
C ASN A 35 -12.46 -2.16 1.14
N GLN A 36 -13.45 -1.27 1.02
CA GLN A 36 -14.83 -1.67 0.78
C GLN A 36 -15.03 -2.34 -0.58
N ALA A 37 -14.27 -1.97 -1.61
CA ALA A 37 -14.42 -2.59 -2.92
C ALA A 37 -13.72 -3.96 -3.02
N LEU A 38 -12.62 -4.16 -2.29
CA LEU A 38 -11.70 -5.27 -2.56
C LEU A 38 -11.52 -6.24 -1.40
N TYR A 39 -11.65 -5.78 -0.15
CA TYR A 39 -11.43 -6.58 1.07
C TYR A 39 -12.72 -6.89 1.82
N SER A 40 -13.77 -6.11 1.55
CA SER A 40 -15.15 -6.40 1.92
C SER A 40 -15.64 -7.73 1.33
N SER A 41 -16.35 -8.51 2.15
CA SER A 41 -17.11 -9.67 1.68
C SER A 41 -18.57 -9.32 1.33
N GLY A 42 -19.01 -8.10 1.64
CA GLY A 42 -20.39 -7.64 1.55
C GLY A 42 -21.29 -8.15 2.69
N GLU A 43 -20.72 -8.73 3.75
CA GLU A 43 -21.46 -9.38 4.84
C GLU A 43 -21.08 -8.82 6.22
N GLY A 44 -22.03 -8.16 6.88
CA GLY A 44 -21.88 -7.72 8.28
C GLY A 44 -21.18 -6.37 8.47
N VAL A 45 -20.52 -6.19 9.62
CA VAL A 45 -19.74 -4.99 9.94
C VAL A 45 -18.31 -5.17 9.43
N GLU A 46 -17.94 -4.39 8.43
CA GLU A 46 -16.67 -4.53 7.75
C GLU A 46 -15.62 -3.58 8.30
N ARG A 47 -14.41 -4.10 8.47
CA ARG A 47 -13.28 -3.33 8.94
C ARG A 47 -12.61 -2.63 7.76
N LEU A 48 -13.01 -1.39 7.51
CA LEU A 48 -12.40 -0.53 6.49
C LEU A 48 -11.06 0.09 6.95
N ASP A 49 -10.72 -0.11 8.21
CA ASP A 49 -9.47 0.33 8.86
C ASP A 49 -8.31 -0.67 8.67
N TRP A 50 -8.52 -1.79 7.97
CA TRP A 50 -7.42 -2.70 7.68
C TRP A 50 -6.42 -2.04 6.74
N PRO A 51 -5.11 -2.15 7.05
CA PRO A 51 -4.09 -1.64 6.15
C PRO A 51 -4.16 -2.38 4.82
N LEU A 52 -4.19 -1.63 3.74
CA LEU A 52 -3.96 -2.18 2.40
C LEU A 52 -2.50 -2.61 2.29
N VAL A 53 -2.20 -3.66 1.53
CA VAL A 53 -0.79 -4.04 1.27
C VAL A 53 -0.46 -3.72 -0.18
N MET A 54 0.40 -2.72 -0.37
CA MET A 54 0.84 -2.31 -1.69
C MET A 54 2.28 -2.74 -1.94
N LYS A 55 2.65 -2.74 -3.22
CA LYS A 55 3.98 -3.06 -3.68
C LYS A 55 4.40 -2.10 -4.79
N ILE A 56 5.59 -1.55 -4.62
CA ILE A 56 6.35 -0.84 -5.66
C ILE A 56 7.68 -1.54 -5.85
N ASP A 57 8.13 -1.69 -7.10
CA ASP A 57 9.33 -2.43 -7.48
C ASP A 57 9.37 -3.85 -6.88
N GLN A 58 10.11 -4.05 -5.79
CA GLN A 58 10.27 -5.33 -5.09
C GLN A 58 9.81 -5.27 -3.62
N GLN A 59 9.30 -4.13 -3.17
CA GLN A 59 9.02 -3.89 -1.76
C GLN A 59 7.52 -3.90 -1.49
N HIS A 60 7.09 -4.73 -0.54
CA HIS A 60 5.74 -4.72 0.01
C HIS A 60 5.70 -3.91 1.30
N PHE A 61 4.66 -3.09 1.46
CA PHE A 61 4.46 -2.29 2.66
C PHE A 61 2.96 -2.13 2.95
N PRO A 62 2.57 -2.07 4.24
CA PRO A 62 1.22 -1.69 4.62
C PRO A 62 1.00 -0.20 4.31
N VAL A 63 -0.20 0.13 3.87
CA VAL A 63 -0.66 1.48 3.57
C VAL A 63 -1.86 1.77 4.45
N HIS A 64 -1.81 2.88 5.17
CA HIS A 64 -2.83 3.30 6.12
C HIS A 64 -3.62 4.51 5.57
N ALA A 65 -4.81 4.72 6.10
CA ALA A 65 -5.59 5.94 5.86
C ALA A 65 -4.99 7.11 6.65
N GLU A 66 -4.82 8.26 5.99
CA GLU A 66 -4.42 9.52 6.63
C GLU A 66 -5.25 10.67 6.06
N GLU A 67 -5.63 11.61 6.93
CA GLU A 67 -6.34 12.82 6.52
C GLU A 67 -5.36 13.84 5.93
N GLY A 68 -5.81 14.56 4.89
CA GLY A 68 -4.99 15.60 4.25
C GLY A 68 -4.02 15.11 3.17
N VAL A 69 -3.92 13.79 2.95
CA VAL A 69 -3.25 13.26 1.76
C VAL A 69 -4.14 13.49 0.53
N PRO A 70 -3.63 14.06 -0.57
CA PRO A 70 -4.42 14.24 -1.78
C PRO A 70 -4.95 12.92 -2.36
N GLU A 71 -6.07 12.99 -3.09
CA GLU A 71 -6.55 11.83 -3.84
C GLU A 71 -5.56 11.40 -4.93
N ASN A 72 -5.54 10.09 -5.23
CA ASN A 72 -4.62 9.44 -6.14
C ASN A 72 -3.14 9.60 -5.75
N THR A 73 -2.87 9.91 -4.48
CA THR A 73 -1.52 10.04 -3.93
C THR A 73 -1.23 8.94 -2.92
N LEU A 74 -0.03 8.38 -3.03
CA LEU A 74 0.58 7.48 -2.07
C LEU A 74 1.78 8.19 -1.45
N ALA A 75 1.64 8.61 -0.20
CA ALA A 75 2.72 9.25 0.53
C ALA A 75 3.57 8.17 1.21
N LEU A 76 4.87 8.16 0.92
CA LEU A 76 5.79 7.13 1.37
C LEU A 76 6.86 7.70 2.30
N PRO A 77 7.17 7.01 3.40
CA PRO A 77 8.28 7.39 4.26
C PRO A 77 9.61 7.22 3.53
N ASP A 78 10.61 8.01 3.91
CA ASP A 78 11.95 7.97 3.31
C ASP A 78 12.55 6.55 3.36
N THR A 79 12.31 5.82 4.45
CA THR A 79 12.76 4.42 4.61
C THR A 79 12.22 3.47 3.54
N VAL A 80 11.01 3.73 3.02
CA VAL A 80 10.46 2.97 1.90
C VAL A 80 11.03 3.52 0.59
N LEU A 81 11.05 4.83 0.39
CA LEU A 81 11.54 5.46 -0.84
C LEU A 81 12.99 5.07 -1.17
N GLU A 82 13.87 5.03 -0.18
CA GLU A 82 15.27 4.63 -0.32
C GLU A 82 15.45 3.21 -0.89
N ASN A 83 14.47 2.34 -0.64
CA ASN A 83 14.46 0.95 -1.11
C ASN A 83 13.72 0.78 -2.46
N THR A 84 13.25 1.88 -3.05
CA THR A 84 12.65 1.91 -4.38
C THR A 84 13.56 2.57 -5.41
N ARG A 85 13.17 2.51 -6.69
CA ARG A 85 13.84 3.22 -7.78
C ARG A 85 13.31 4.64 -8.00
N ILE A 86 12.53 5.16 -7.06
CA ILE A 86 11.98 6.52 -7.11
C ILE A 86 13.09 7.49 -6.69
N ARG A 87 13.51 8.39 -7.59
CA ARG A 87 14.64 9.30 -7.35
C ARG A 87 14.23 10.75 -7.13
N ASN A 88 13.15 11.21 -7.77
CA ASN A 88 12.67 12.59 -7.71
C ASN A 88 11.14 12.61 -7.57
N PRO A 89 10.59 12.24 -6.40
CA PRO A 89 9.17 12.43 -6.13
C PRO A 89 8.82 13.94 -6.02
N PRO A 90 7.60 14.39 -6.38
CA PRO A 90 6.45 13.60 -6.83
C PRO A 90 6.61 12.96 -8.21
N GLU A 91 6.29 11.67 -8.34
CA GLU A 91 6.24 10.97 -9.63
C GLU A 91 5.07 9.99 -9.70
N LEU A 92 4.40 9.90 -10.86
CA LEU A 92 3.36 8.89 -11.10
C LEU A 92 4.01 7.50 -11.25
N LYS A 93 3.62 6.54 -10.40
CA LYS A 93 4.14 5.17 -10.41
C LYS A 93 3.04 4.14 -10.51
N GLU A 94 3.39 3.01 -11.14
CA GLU A 94 2.60 1.78 -11.07
C GLU A 94 2.73 1.17 -9.68
N VAL A 95 1.60 0.81 -9.10
CA VAL A 95 1.49 0.22 -7.77
C VAL A 95 0.69 -1.06 -7.86
N LEU A 96 1.22 -2.13 -7.28
CA LEU A 96 0.54 -3.42 -7.18
C LEU A 96 -0.14 -3.51 -5.81
N LEU A 97 -1.47 -3.57 -5.79
CA LEU A 97 -2.27 -3.76 -4.58
C LEU A 97 -2.55 -5.25 -4.38
N ALA A 98 -2.15 -5.80 -3.24
CA ALA A 98 -2.42 -7.19 -2.90
C ALA A 98 -3.93 -7.42 -2.72
N LYS A 99 -4.44 -8.55 -3.20
CA LYS A 99 -5.78 -9.04 -2.87
C LYS A 99 -5.87 -9.45 -1.41
N ALA A 100 -7.08 -9.51 -0.85
CA ALA A 100 -7.32 -9.75 0.58
C ALA A 100 -6.52 -10.92 1.16
N ASP A 101 -6.64 -12.12 0.59
CA ASP A 101 -5.89 -13.31 1.05
C ASP A 101 -4.38 -13.10 1.04
N ARG A 102 -3.86 -12.41 0.02
CA ARG A 102 -2.44 -12.14 -0.13
C ARG A 102 -1.96 -11.10 0.87
N ALA A 103 -2.76 -10.07 1.11
CA ALA A 103 -2.48 -9.04 2.10
C ALA A 103 -2.44 -9.63 3.52
N GLU A 104 -3.39 -10.49 3.87
CA GLU A 104 -3.42 -11.16 5.16
C GLU A 104 -2.16 -12.01 5.40
N GLN A 105 -1.73 -12.79 4.39
CA GLN A 105 -0.50 -13.57 4.46
C GLN A 105 0.73 -12.69 4.69
N LEU A 106 0.83 -11.57 3.96
CA LEU A 106 1.97 -10.65 4.06
C LEU A 106 2.03 -9.96 5.42
N ILE A 107 0.89 -9.48 5.93
CA ILE A 107 0.79 -8.85 7.25
C ILE A 107 1.19 -9.85 8.34
N ARG A 108 0.67 -11.08 8.26
CA ARG A 108 1.01 -12.15 9.20
C ARG A 108 2.50 -12.44 9.18
N TYR A 109 3.07 -12.58 7.98
CA TYR A 109 4.49 -12.85 7.81
C TYR A 109 5.38 -11.72 8.37
N GLN A 110 5.02 -10.45 8.15
CA GLN A 110 5.76 -9.29 8.69
C GLN A 110 5.74 -9.22 10.22
N ARG A 111 4.60 -9.58 10.86
CA ARG A 111 4.53 -9.66 12.33
C ARG A 111 5.44 -10.75 12.88
N GLU A 112 5.56 -11.86 12.17
CA GLU A 112 6.42 -12.99 12.56
C GLU A 112 7.91 -12.72 12.25
N HIS A 113 8.19 -11.91 11.23
CA HIS A 113 9.55 -11.60 10.75
C HIS A 113 9.77 -10.08 10.61
N PRO A 114 9.95 -9.35 11.73
CA PRO A 114 10.26 -7.93 11.70
C PRO A 114 11.58 -7.69 10.96
N GLY A 115 11.49 -7.15 9.74
CA GLY A 115 12.62 -6.98 8.80
C GLY A 115 12.30 -7.42 7.37
N PHE A 116 11.24 -8.20 7.17
CA PHE A 116 10.78 -8.56 5.83
C PHE A 116 10.11 -7.38 5.12
N GLY A 117 10.69 -6.96 3.99
CA GLY A 117 10.31 -5.74 3.28
C GLY A 117 11.30 -4.58 3.46
N ASN A 118 12.36 -4.74 4.26
CA ASN A 118 13.44 -3.76 4.39
C ASN A 118 14.75 -4.21 3.71
N THR A 119 14.65 -5.06 2.68
CA THR A 119 15.82 -5.68 2.06
C THR A 119 16.51 -4.75 1.06
N GLY A 120 17.05 -3.63 1.55
CA GLY A 120 18.29 -3.09 1.03
C GLY A 120 19.42 -3.99 1.54
N ALA A 121 20.12 -4.64 0.63
CA ALA A 121 21.22 -5.57 0.95
C ALA A 121 22.28 -4.91 1.85
N VAL A 122 22.78 -5.68 2.83
CA VAL A 122 24.12 -5.48 3.42
C VAL A 122 25.21 -5.76 2.39
#